data_AF-A0A6N7PQ38-F1
#
_entry.id   AF-A0A6N7PQ38-F1
#
_cell.length_a   1.000
_cell.length_b   1.000
_cell.length_c   1.000
_cell.angle_alpha   90.00
_cell.angle_beta   90.00
_cell.angle_gamma   90.00
#
_symmetry.space_group_name_H-M   'P 1'
#
loop_
_entity.id
_entity.type
_entity.pdbx_description
1 polymer ?
#
loop_
_entity_poly.entity_id
_entity_poly.type
_entity_poly.pdbx_seq_one_letter_code
_entity_poly.pdbx_strand_id
1 'polypeptide(L)'
;MRSVPPRVLGSVAAIVAAASIAGVALQRAREPIPRVSTLRSGLVAEVVTAIPAAPASAAVADAPPPEAPPAPARCAPEPAIEVREVEPPPAAELARLAKERPEALGSASLGSPTRGSLFGGVELQESEGILRAGGYGWGTERVIRSIERAVREVRRCFPGTPRLYVGDIARERGGWLKPHRSHQSGLDADIGYYYNTQAIWYQAATAHNFDAARTWALVRALIEGGNVEMIFIDVSVQRLLQAYIATLPEEERPSEEVFPSPTKRDTLVRHAWGHRTHFHVRFKDPAAVALGQRLAGVLPSLRLLRPRGGPRRSPHRR
;
A
#
# COMPACT_ATOMS: atom_id res chain seq x y z
N MET A 1 9.19 -35.36 48.72
CA MET A 1 8.60 -34.34 49.62
C MET A 1 9.50 -33.11 49.63
N ARG A 2 9.14 -32.07 48.88
CA ARG A 2 9.69 -30.72 49.01
C ARG A 2 8.52 -29.76 48.86
N SER A 3 8.34 -28.94 49.89
CA SER A 3 7.18 -28.12 50.20
C SER A 3 7.15 -26.84 49.37
N VAL A 4 5.97 -26.52 48.85
CA VAL A 4 5.61 -25.29 48.14
C VAL A 4 5.16 -24.25 49.17
N PRO A 5 5.63 -22.98 49.14
CA PRO A 5 5.01 -21.91 49.91
C PRO A 5 3.85 -21.23 49.12
N PRO A 6 2.84 -20.67 49.81
CA PRO A 6 1.56 -20.32 49.22
C PRO A 6 1.55 -18.96 48.51
N ARG A 7 0.66 -18.87 47.52
CA ARG A 7 0.27 -17.65 46.79
C ARG A 7 -0.48 -16.70 47.71
N VAL A 8 -0.05 -15.44 47.77
CA VAL A 8 -0.83 -14.33 48.32
C VAL A 8 -1.54 -13.63 47.15
N LEU A 9 -2.86 -13.75 47.10
CA LEU A 9 -3.72 -12.92 46.25
C LEU A 9 -3.89 -11.55 46.92
N GLY A 10 -3.28 -10.52 46.33
CA GLY A 10 -3.57 -9.12 46.66
C GLY A 10 -4.65 -8.58 45.74
N SER A 11 -5.86 -8.38 46.27
CA SER A 11 -6.94 -7.64 45.62
C SER A 11 -6.59 -6.16 45.53
N VAL A 12 -6.36 -5.64 44.32
CA VAL A 12 -6.31 -4.20 44.08
C VAL A 12 -7.66 -3.77 43.53
N ALA A 13 -8.41 -3.08 44.38
CA ALA A 13 -9.65 -2.40 44.03
C ALA A 13 -9.34 -1.26 43.04
N ALA A 14 -9.90 -1.34 41.84
CA ALA A 14 -9.91 -0.22 40.90
C ALA A 14 -11.03 0.75 41.31
N ILE A 15 -10.64 1.89 41.88
CA ILE A 15 -11.52 3.02 42.15
C ILE A 15 -11.86 3.68 40.81
N VAL A 16 -13.13 3.60 40.42
CA VAL A 16 -13.71 4.37 39.30
C VAL A 16 -13.98 5.78 39.81
N ALA A 17 -13.14 6.74 39.40
CA ALA A 17 -13.42 8.16 39.60
C ALA A 17 -14.22 8.68 38.39
N ALA A 18 -15.51 8.92 38.62
CA ALA A 18 -16.37 9.66 37.70
C ALA A 18 -16.09 11.17 37.86
N ALA A 19 -15.49 11.79 36.86
CA ALA A 19 -15.35 13.24 36.77
C ALA A 19 -16.44 13.80 35.85
N SER A 20 -17.50 14.33 36.45
CA SER A 20 -18.49 15.18 35.80
C SER A 20 -17.88 16.58 35.61
N ILE A 21 -17.63 16.99 34.37
CA ILE A 21 -17.34 18.40 34.05
C ILE A 21 -18.58 18.98 33.40
N ALA A 22 -19.18 19.92 34.14
CA ALA A 22 -20.32 20.72 33.75
C ALA A 22 -19.98 21.61 32.54
N GLY A 23 -20.93 21.68 31.60
CA GLY A 23 -20.86 22.59 30.47
C GLY A 23 -20.97 24.04 30.92
N VAL A 24 -20.00 24.85 30.53
CA VAL A 24 -20.09 26.32 30.56
C VAL A 24 -20.49 26.78 29.16
N ALA A 25 -21.73 27.22 29.03
CA ALA A 25 -22.25 27.88 27.85
C ALA A 25 -21.61 29.27 27.72
N LEU A 26 -20.81 29.49 26.67
CA LEU A 26 -20.29 30.81 26.33
C LEU A 26 -21.35 31.57 25.54
N GLN A 27 -22.04 32.48 26.22
CA GLN A 27 -23.04 33.37 25.66
C GLN A 27 -22.32 34.52 24.93
N ARG A 28 -22.45 34.59 23.60
CA ARG A 28 -21.92 35.70 22.78
C ARG A 28 -22.77 36.95 23.00
N ALA A 29 -22.25 37.90 23.76
CA ALA A 29 -22.76 39.26 23.78
C ALA A 29 -22.44 39.96 22.44
N ARG A 30 -23.47 40.50 21.79
CA ARG A 30 -23.36 41.40 20.63
C ARG A 30 -23.19 42.82 21.16
N GLU A 31 -22.07 43.47 20.86
CA GLU A 31 -21.91 44.92 21.08
C GLU A 31 -22.18 45.71 19.78
N PRO A 32 -22.79 46.91 19.88
CA PRO A 32 -23.26 47.68 18.73
C PRO A 32 -22.20 48.61 18.13
N ILE A 33 -22.32 48.79 16.81
CA ILE A 33 -21.52 49.66 15.94
C ILE A 33 -21.73 51.15 16.30
N PRO A 34 -20.68 51.96 16.52
CA PRO A 34 -20.84 53.41 16.68
C PRO A 34 -21.00 54.11 15.32
N ARG A 35 -22.01 54.98 15.25
CA ARG A 35 -22.29 55.91 14.14
C ARG A 35 -21.22 57.01 14.10
N VAL A 36 -20.64 57.25 12.92
CA VAL A 36 -19.76 58.40 12.67
C VAL A 36 -20.60 59.65 12.44
N SER A 37 -20.28 60.67 13.24
CA SER A 37 -20.88 62.00 13.26
C SER A 37 -20.35 62.88 12.11
N THR A 38 -21.25 63.69 11.57
CA THR A 38 -21.03 64.76 10.59
C THR A 38 -20.28 65.94 11.20
N LEU A 39 -19.18 66.39 10.57
CA LEU A 39 -18.63 67.73 10.78
C LEU A 39 -18.14 68.36 9.46
N ARG A 40 -18.19 69.69 9.48
CA ARG A 40 -18.38 70.64 8.39
C ARG A 40 -17.14 70.93 7.53
N SER A 41 -17.46 71.38 6.32
CA SER A 41 -16.73 72.24 5.40
C SER A 41 -15.61 73.11 5.99
N GLY A 42 -14.43 73.01 5.39
CA GLY A 42 -13.35 73.99 5.39
C GLY A 42 -12.73 74.03 4.00
N LEU A 43 -12.82 75.20 3.37
CA LEU A 43 -12.34 75.57 2.05
C LEU A 43 -10.80 75.56 2.01
N VAL A 44 -10.18 74.90 1.02
CA VAL A 44 -8.78 75.13 0.63
C VAL A 44 -8.64 75.02 -0.88
N ALA A 45 -7.96 76.01 -1.44
CA ALA A 45 -7.90 76.36 -2.86
C ALA A 45 -7.24 75.28 -3.75
N GLU A 46 -7.81 75.12 -4.95
CA GLU A 46 -7.29 74.28 -6.03
C GLU A 46 -6.01 74.88 -6.63
N VAL A 47 -4.94 74.08 -6.63
CA VAL A 47 -3.80 74.27 -7.53
C VAL A 47 -3.92 73.20 -8.62
N VAL A 48 -4.37 73.62 -9.80
CA VAL A 48 -4.47 72.75 -10.98
C VAL A 48 -3.09 72.63 -11.62
N THR A 49 -2.40 71.51 -11.38
CA THR A 49 -1.26 71.09 -12.19
C THR A 49 -1.75 70.19 -13.32
N ALA A 50 -1.58 70.64 -14.56
CA ALA A 50 -1.93 69.88 -15.76
C ALA A 50 -1.07 68.61 -15.88
N ILE A 51 -1.73 67.45 -15.94
CA ILE A 51 -1.11 66.15 -16.25
C ILE A 51 -1.07 66.01 -17.78
N PRO A 52 0.10 65.72 -18.40
CA PRO A 52 0.15 65.49 -19.85
C PRO A 52 -0.54 64.17 -20.22
N ALA A 53 -1.26 64.20 -21.34
CA ALA A 53 -1.95 63.03 -21.89
C ALA A 53 -0.97 61.92 -22.28
N ALA A 54 -1.28 60.68 -21.86
CA ALA A 54 -0.55 59.48 -22.25
C ALA A 54 -0.72 59.18 -23.75
N PRO A 55 0.30 58.64 -24.45
CA PRO A 55 0.18 58.29 -25.85
C PRO A 55 -0.71 57.05 -26.04
N ALA A 56 -1.40 57.01 -27.19
CA ALA A 56 -2.26 55.91 -27.59
C ALA A 56 -1.48 54.59 -27.68
N SER A 57 -2.04 53.55 -27.05
CA SER A 57 -1.52 52.18 -27.07
C SER A 57 -1.55 51.62 -28.48
N ALA A 58 -0.37 51.24 -29.01
CA ALA A 58 -0.27 50.47 -30.24
C ALA A 58 -0.78 49.05 -29.98
N ALA A 59 -1.68 48.57 -30.85
CA ALA A 59 -2.20 47.21 -30.80
C ALA A 59 -1.06 46.19 -30.94
N VAL A 60 -0.80 45.45 -29.87
CA VAL A 60 0.10 44.30 -29.88
C VAL A 60 -0.63 43.17 -30.60
N ALA A 61 -0.03 42.70 -31.69
CA ALA A 61 -0.52 41.53 -32.41
C ALA A 61 -0.60 40.33 -31.46
N ASP A 62 -1.71 39.59 -31.57
CA ASP A 62 -2.07 38.44 -30.75
C ASP A 62 -0.99 37.35 -30.90
N ALA A 63 -0.08 37.28 -29.92
CA ALA A 63 0.89 36.20 -29.85
C ALA A 63 0.13 34.91 -29.49
N PRO A 64 0.39 33.78 -30.19
CA PRO A 64 -0.23 32.52 -29.81
C PRO A 64 0.09 32.23 -28.34
N PRO A 65 -0.87 31.68 -27.58
CA PRO A 65 -0.67 31.39 -26.17
C PRO A 65 0.60 30.54 -26.00
N PRO A 66 1.40 30.79 -24.95
CA PRO A 66 2.59 29.99 -24.69
C PRO A 66 2.19 28.51 -24.65
N GLU A 67 2.90 27.70 -25.43
CA GLU A 67 2.73 26.25 -25.43
C GLU A 67 2.78 25.77 -23.99
N ALA A 68 1.72 25.06 -23.57
CA ALA A 68 1.62 24.54 -22.22
C ALA A 68 2.91 23.74 -21.92
N PRO A 69 3.53 23.92 -20.74
CA PRO A 69 4.72 23.13 -20.40
C PRO A 69 4.36 21.66 -20.57
N PRO A 70 5.25 20.83 -21.16
CA PRO A 70 4.97 19.41 -21.30
C PRO A 70 4.60 18.88 -19.91
N ALA A 71 3.44 18.22 -19.82
CA ALA A 71 3.07 17.48 -18.62
C ALA A 71 4.30 16.70 -18.14
N PRO A 72 4.64 16.72 -16.84
CA PRO A 72 5.92 16.19 -16.39
C PRO A 72 6.06 14.76 -16.92
N ALA A 73 6.96 14.61 -17.89
CA ALA A 73 7.13 13.37 -18.60
C ALA A 73 7.38 12.26 -17.59
N ARG A 74 6.76 11.10 -17.83
CA ARG A 74 6.96 9.88 -17.05
C ARG A 74 8.42 9.75 -16.64
N CYS A 75 8.67 9.71 -15.33
CA CYS A 75 9.99 9.46 -14.80
C CYS A 75 10.40 8.02 -15.16
N ALA A 76 11.67 7.80 -15.50
CA ALA A 76 12.16 6.50 -15.97
C ALA A 76 11.81 5.39 -14.96
N PRO A 77 11.38 4.18 -15.36
CA PRO A 77 11.05 3.12 -14.42
C PRO A 77 12.30 2.62 -13.66
N GLU A 78 12.12 2.14 -12.43
CA GLU A 78 13.20 1.44 -11.73
C GLU A 78 13.50 0.12 -12.45
N PRO A 79 14.78 -0.28 -12.56
CA PRO A 79 15.15 -1.52 -13.23
C PRO A 79 14.43 -2.72 -12.60
N ALA A 80 14.05 -3.68 -13.44
CA ALA A 80 13.44 -4.92 -12.95
C ALA A 80 14.38 -5.66 -11.99
N ILE A 81 13.82 -6.39 -11.04
CA ILE A 81 14.62 -7.22 -10.14
C ILE A 81 15.14 -8.40 -10.94
N GLU A 82 16.45 -8.41 -11.20
CA GLU A 82 17.12 -9.57 -11.72
C GLU A 82 16.98 -10.72 -10.72
N VAL A 83 16.35 -11.81 -11.17
CA VAL A 83 16.29 -13.04 -10.41
C VAL A 83 17.30 -14.00 -11.00
N ARG A 84 18.33 -14.28 -10.21
CA ARG A 84 19.25 -15.35 -10.54
C ARG A 84 18.52 -16.68 -10.34
N GLU A 85 18.10 -17.30 -11.44
CA GLU A 85 17.64 -18.69 -11.42
C GLU A 85 18.85 -19.57 -11.14
N VAL A 86 19.04 -19.93 -9.87
CA VAL A 86 20.06 -20.90 -9.48
C VAL A 86 19.44 -22.27 -9.61
N GLU A 87 20.03 -23.14 -10.43
CA GLU A 87 19.64 -24.53 -10.44
C GLU A 87 19.86 -25.12 -9.04
N PRO A 88 18.80 -25.60 -8.37
CA PRO A 88 18.93 -26.04 -7.00
C PRO A 88 19.77 -27.33 -6.94
N PRO A 89 20.57 -27.50 -5.88
CA PRO A 89 21.52 -28.60 -5.77
C PRO A 89 20.82 -29.98 -5.78
N PRO A 90 21.56 -31.06 -6.03
CA PRO A 90 21.04 -32.42 -5.92
C PRO A 90 20.37 -32.68 -4.57
N ALA A 91 19.36 -33.56 -4.53
CA ALA A 91 18.51 -33.77 -3.35
C ALA A 91 19.28 -34.03 -2.04
N ALA A 92 20.36 -34.82 -2.08
CA ALA A 92 21.19 -35.11 -0.91
C ALA A 92 21.92 -33.85 -0.39
N GLU A 93 22.45 -33.04 -1.30
CA GLU A 93 23.10 -31.79 -0.95
C GLU A 93 22.08 -30.75 -0.46
N LEU A 94 20.91 -30.66 -1.11
CA LEU A 94 19.82 -29.80 -0.66
C LEU A 94 19.37 -30.16 0.76
N ALA A 95 19.23 -31.45 1.08
CA ALA A 95 18.88 -31.91 2.42
C ALA A 95 19.95 -31.54 3.45
N ARG A 96 21.23 -31.70 3.10
CA ARG A 96 22.37 -31.31 3.94
C ARG A 96 22.36 -29.80 4.19
N LEU A 97 22.29 -28.99 3.14
CA LEU A 97 22.26 -27.52 3.23
C LEU A 97 21.06 -27.04 4.04
N ALA A 98 19.88 -27.59 3.83
CA ALA A 98 18.69 -27.17 4.57
C ALA A 98 18.78 -27.48 6.07
N LYS A 99 19.59 -28.47 6.48
CA LYS A 99 19.83 -28.82 7.89
C LYS A 99 20.97 -28.02 8.51
N GLU A 100 22.07 -27.86 7.78
CA GLU A 100 23.34 -27.34 8.30
C GLU A 100 23.53 -25.84 8.05
N ARG A 101 23.01 -25.35 6.92
CA ARG A 101 23.20 -23.98 6.40
C ARG A 101 21.94 -23.47 5.68
N PRO A 102 20.77 -23.43 6.35
CA PRO A 102 19.51 -23.04 5.72
C PRO A 102 19.55 -21.64 5.09
N GLU A 103 20.35 -20.73 5.64
CA GLU A 103 20.56 -19.37 5.11
C GLU A 103 21.19 -19.35 3.72
N ALA A 104 21.99 -20.38 3.37
CA ALA A 104 22.64 -20.47 2.07
C ALA A 104 21.66 -20.80 0.92
N LEU A 105 20.45 -21.24 1.26
CA LEU A 105 19.41 -21.58 0.29
C LEU A 105 18.51 -20.39 -0.07
N GLY A 106 18.57 -19.31 0.71
CA GLY A 106 17.66 -18.17 0.55
C GLY A 106 16.21 -18.51 0.87
N SER A 107 15.29 -17.70 0.33
CA SER A 107 13.86 -17.82 0.61
C SER A 107 13.15 -18.77 -0.35
N ALA A 108 12.22 -19.58 0.16
CA ALA A 108 11.41 -20.51 -0.61
C ALA A 108 9.93 -20.48 -0.20
N SER A 109 9.05 -20.56 -1.20
CA SER A 109 7.60 -20.65 -1.01
C SER A 109 7.15 -22.10 -1.13
N LEU A 110 6.60 -22.66 -0.05
CA LEU A 110 6.12 -24.04 0.00
C LEU A 110 4.59 -24.08 -0.11
N GLY A 111 4.07 -24.93 -0.99
CA GLY A 111 2.63 -25.09 -1.19
C GLY A 111 1.99 -23.92 -1.92
N SER A 112 0.78 -23.53 -1.51
CA SER A 112 0.02 -22.44 -2.14
C SER A 112 -0.15 -21.24 -1.19
N PRO A 113 -0.48 -20.05 -1.72
CA PRO A 113 -0.81 -18.87 -0.92
C PRO A 113 -1.86 -19.09 0.18
N THR A 114 -2.79 -20.05 -0.02
CA THR A 114 -3.90 -20.38 0.89
C THR A 114 -3.71 -21.67 1.67
N ARG A 115 -2.59 -22.37 1.45
CA ARG A 115 -2.23 -23.61 2.14
C ARG A 115 -0.73 -23.81 1.97
N GLY A 116 0.03 -22.99 2.68
CA GLY A 116 1.45 -22.81 2.41
C GLY A 116 2.30 -22.55 3.64
N SER A 117 3.61 -22.54 3.42
CA SER A 117 4.63 -22.16 4.40
C SER A 117 5.71 -21.36 3.70
N LEU A 118 6.50 -20.65 4.50
CA LEU A 118 7.64 -19.88 4.05
C LEU A 118 8.90 -20.47 4.70
N PHE A 119 9.95 -20.67 3.90
CA PHE A 119 11.27 -21.08 4.37
C PHE A 119 12.26 -19.96 4.06
N GLY A 120 13.15 -19.63 4.99
CA GLY A 120 14.19 -18.62 4.77
C GLY A 120 13.64 -17.27 4.33
N GLY A 121 12.43 -16.91 4.78
CA GLY A 121 11.78 -15.65 4.40
C GLY A 121 12.62 -14.43 4.76
N VAL A 122 12.41 -13.34 4.05
CA VAL A 122 13.01 -12.03 4.35
C VAL A 122 11.95 -11.14 4.96
N GLU A 123 12.31 -10.45 6.05
CA GLU A 123 11.43 -9.48 6.68
C GLU A 123 11.55 -8.11 6.01
N LEU A 124 10.41 -7.52 5.64
CA LEU A 124 10.37 -6.14 5.19
C LEU A 124 10.85 -5.22 6.32
N GLN A 125 11.83 -4.39 6.02
CA GLN A 125 12.32 -3.38 6.95
C GLN A 125 11.62 -2.04 6.71
N GLU A 126 11.47 -1.26 7.78
CA GLU A 126 11.06 0.12 7.64
C GLU A 126 12.14 0.94 6.93
N SER A 127 11.72 1.94 6.17
CA SER A 127 12.61 2.83 5.44
C SER A 127 12.01 4.23 5.32
N GLU A 128 12.75 5.15 4.67
CA GLU A 128 12.22 6.48 4.36
C GLU A 128 10.95 6.46 3.51
N GLY A 129 10.69 5.37 2.78
CA GLY A 129 9.51 5.22 1.95
C GLY A 129 8.46 4.26 2.50
N ILE A 130 8.82 3.43 3.48
CA ILE A 130 7.96 2.34 3.96
C ILE A 130 7.79 2.46 5.47
N LEU A 131 6.54 2.43 5.91
CA LEU A 131 6.14 2.26 7.29
C LEU A 131 5.39 0.93 7.42
N ARG A 132 5.82 0.07 8.34
CA ARG A 132 5.13 -1.21 8.53
C ARG A 132 3.87 -1.00 9.35
N ALA A 133 2.83 -1.69 8.93
CA ALA A 133 1.59 -1.80 9.67
C ALA A 133 1.22 -3.27 9.78
N GLY A 134 0.78 -3.70 10.97
CA GLY A 134 0.52 -5.11 11.24
C GLY A 134 1.71 -5.85 11.85
N GLY A 135 1.61 -7.17 11.89
CA GLY A 135 2.53 -8.04 12.66
C GLY A 135 3.33 -9.02 11.81
N TYR A 136 3.07 -9.09 10.50
CA TYR A 136 3.47 -10.24 9.68
C TYR A 136 4.20 -9.78 8.40
N GLY A 137 5.41 -9.26 8.54
CA GLY A 137 6.16 -8.63 7.44
C GLY A 137 7.10 -9.55 6.64
N TRP A 138 6.89 -10.87 6.63
CA TRP A 138 7.83 -11.81 6.01
C TRP A 138 7.36 -12.28 4.64
N GLY A 139 8.25 -12.29 3.65
CA GLY A 139 7.96 -12.75 2.29
C GLY A 139 9.14 -13.48 1.65
N THR A 140 9.00 -13.90 0.39
CA THR A 140 10.19 -14.26 -0.38
C THR A 140 11.04 -13.02 -0.65
N GLU A 141 12.34 -13.18 -0.84
CA GLU A 141 13.26 -12.07 -1.11
C GLU A 141 12.79 -11.25 -2.32
N ARG A 142 12.32 -11.92 -3.39
CA ARG A 142 11.81 -11.23 -4.58
C ARG A 142 10.61 -10.36 -4.25
N VAL A 143 9.68 -10.83 -3.41
CA VAL A 143 8.50 -10.06 -3.00
C VAL A 143 8.91 -8.80 -2.23
N ILE A 144 9.77 -8.95 -1.23
CA ILE A 144 10.27 -7.82 -0.43
C ILE A 144 10.94 -6.78 -1.33
N ARG A 145 11.88 -7.21 -2.18
CA ARG A 145 12.56 -6.32 -3.13
C ARG A 145 11.59 -5.65 -4.10
N SER A 146 10.52 -6.34 -4.51
CA SER A 146 9.52 -5.80 -5.46
C SER A 146 8.75 -4.64 -4.87
N ILE A 147 8.36 -4.77 -3.60
CA ILE A 147 7.69 -3.71 -2.85
C ILE A 147 8.64 -2.52 -2.68
N GLU A 148 9.86 -2.75 -2.19
CA GLU A 148 10.86 -1.70 -1.99
C GLU A 148 11.18 -0.93 -3.27
N ARG A 149 11.35 -1.65 -4.38
CA ARG A 149 11.61 -1.09 -5.70
C ARG A 149 10.46 -0.19 -6.16
N ALA A 150 9.22 -0.68 -6.08
CA ALA A 150 8.05 0.12 -6.48
C ALA A 150 7.89 1.38 -5.60
N VAL A 151 8.18 1.29 -4.30
CA VAL A 151 8.14 2.46 -3.41
C VAL A 151 9.27 3.45 -3.70
N ARG A 152 10.49 2.98 -3.98
CA ARG A 152 11.59 3.85 -4.43
C ARG A 152 11.23 4.59 -5.71
N GLU A 153 10.62 3.89 -6.67
CA GLU A 153 10.17 4.50 -7.92
C GLU A 153 9.21 5.65 -7.65
N VAL A 154 8.15 5.42 -6.89
CA VAL A 154 7.16 6.48 -6.56
C VAL A 154 7.84 7.68 -5.89
N ARG A 155 8.75 7.46 -4.94
CA ARG A 155 9.46 8.55 -4.27
C ARG A 155 10.33 9.37 -5.21
N ARG A 156 10.98 8.73 -6.18
CA ARG A 156 11.79 9.41 -7.19
C ARG A 156 10.90 10.19 -8.17
N CYS A 157 9.78 9.61 -8.58
CA CYS A 157 8.82 10.24 -9.49
C CYS A 157 8.03 11.38 -8.83
N PHE A 158 7.79 11.28 -7.53
CA PHE A 158 6.99 12.24 -6.75
C PHE A 158 7.79 12.66 -5.50
N PRO A 159 8.69 13.66 -5.62
CA PRO A 159 9.43 14.19 -4.47
C PRO A 159 8.51 14.60 -3.32
N GLY A 160 8.93 14.34 -2.08
CA GLY A 160 8.14 14.62 -0.88
C GLY A 160 7.01 13.62 -0.60
N THR A 161 6.95 12.49 -1.33
CA THR A 161 5.97 11.44 -1.06
C THR A 161 6.04 10.94 0.39
N PRO A 162 4.92 10.92 1.14
CA PRO A 162 4.86 10.34 2.48
C PRO A 162 5.26 8.87 2.50
N ARG A 163 5.62 8.35 3.67
CA ARG A 163 5.86 6.91 3.84
C ARG A 163 4.58 6.13 3.51
N LEU A 164 4.73 5.09 2.70
CA LEU A 164 3.66 4.16 2.38
C LEU A 164 3.50 3.15 3.51
N TYR A 165 2.26 2.91 3.93
CA TYR A 165 1.99 1.78 4.81
C TYR A 165 2.04 0.46 4.04
N VAL A 166 2.81 -0.50 4.54
CA VAL A 166 2.79 -1.89 4.07
C VAL A 166 2.33 -2.78 5.21
N GLY A 167 1.28 -3.54 4.93
CA GLY A 167 0.53 -4.40 5.82
C GLY A 167 1.16 -5.78 6.05
N ASP A 168 0.30 -6.75 6.26
CA ASP A 168 0.69 -8.16 6.37
C ASP A 168 1.17 -8.71 5.01
N ILE A 169 2.11 -9.65 5.06
CA ILE A 169 2.73 -10.37 3.93
C ILE A 169 2.67 -11.89 4.21
N ALA A 170 3.35 -12.31 5.26
CA ALA A 170 3.23 -13.63 5.86
C ALA A 170 3.88 -13.65 7.24
N ARG A 171 3.61 -14.72 7.99
CA ARG A 171 4.41 -15.08 9.16
C ARG A 171 5.83 -15.45 8.73
N GLU A 172 6.78 -15.35 9.64
CA GLU A 172 8.19 -15.74 9.42
C GLU A 172 8.34 -17.13 8.77
N ARG A 173 7.51 -18.10 9.21
CA ARG A 173 7.48 -19.46 8.65
C ARG A 173 6.25 -19.74 7.78
N GLY A 174 5.50 -18.70 7.43
CA GLY A 174 4.24 -18.81 6.72
C GLY A 174 3.14 -19.51 7.53
N GLY A 175 2.26 -20.22 6.83
CA GLY A 175 1.12 -20.91 7.43
C GLY A 175 -0.10 -20.02 7.66
N TRP A 176 -1.18 -20.63 8.14
CA TRP A 176 -2.46 -19.96 8.35
C TRP A 176 -2.33 -18.69 9.20
N LEU A 177 -2.89 -17.61 8.68
CA LEU A 177 -2.81 -16.28 9.29
C LEU A 177 -4.22 -15.69 9.42
N LYS A 178 -4.83 -15.75 10.61
CA LYS A 178 -6.15 -15.13 10.84
C LYS A 178 -6.04 -13.59 10.78
N PRO A 179 -6.99 -12.87 10.14
CA PRO A 179 -8.21 -13.35 9.46
C PRO A 179 -8.03 -13.69 7.98
N HIS A 180 -6.82 -13.57 7.45
CA HIS A 180 -6.48 -13.76 6.05
C HIS A 180 -6.74 -15.19 5.56
N ARG A 181 -7.25 -15.31 4.34
CA ARG A 181 -7.41 -16.60 3.65
C ARG A 181 -6.13 -17.03 2.93
N SER A 182 -5.36 -16.07 2.43
CA SER A 182 -4.04 -16.23 1.80
C SER A 182 -2.92 -15.78 2.77
N HIS A 183 -1.80 -15.25 2.29
CA HIS A 183 -0.64 -14.80 3.08
C HIS A 183 0.14 -15.93 3.78
N GLN A 184 0.05 -17.16 3.26
CA GLN A 184 0.65 -18.32 3.93
C GLN A 184 2.03 -18.70 3.40
N SER A 185 2.37 -18.30 2.18
CA SER A 185 3.60 -18.76 1.50
C SER A 185 4.59 -17.64 1.16
N GLY A 186 4.37 -16.42 1.69
CA GLY A 186 5.25 -15.27 1.45
C GLY A 186 5.15 -14.67 0.04
N LEU A 187 4.06 -14.93 -0.67
CA LEU A 187 3.79 -14.46 -2.04
C LEU A 187 2.68 -13.41 -2.14
N ASP A 188 2.08 -13.03 -1.02
CA ASP A 188 1.02 -12.04 -0.94
C ASP A 188 1.50 -10.85 -0.10
N ALA A 189 0.98 -9.65 -0.35
CA ALA A 189 1.19 -8.48 0.50
C ALA A 189 -0.02 -7.55 0.46
N ASP A 190 -0.40 -7.02 1.62
CA ASP A 190 -1.38 -5.95 1.73
C ASP A 190 -0.65 -4.61 1.71
N ILE A 191 -0.98 -3.73 0.78
CA ILE A 191 -0.29 -2.46 0.55
C ILE A 191 -1.29 -1.31 0.69
N GLY A 192 -0.95 -0.30 1.47
CA GLY A 192 -1.79 0.88 1.66
C GLY A 192 -1.93 1.71 0.38
N TYR A 193 -2.88 2.64 0.37
CA TYR A 193 -2.97 3.66 -0.68
C TYR A 193 -2.17 4.90 -0.29
N TYR A 194 -1.87 5.77 -1.26
CA TYR A 194 -1.45 7.13 -0.98
C TYR A 194 -2.67 8.03 -0.84
N TYR A 195 -2.56 9.03 0.04
CA TYR A 195 -3.61 9.98 0.35
C TYR A 195 -3.09 11.40 0.20
N ASN A 196 -3.96 12.32 -0.24
CA ASN A 196 -3.68 13.75 -0.28
C ASN A 196 -3.84 14.41 1.10
N THR A 197 -4.42 13.69 2.07
CA THR A 197 -4.45 14.00 3.49
C THR A 197 -3.40 13.17 4.24
N GLN A 198 -3.25 13.44 5.55
CA GLN A 198 -2.47 12.55 6.41
C GLN A 198 -2.98 11.11 6.32
N ALA A 199 -2.08 10.20 5.90
CA ALA A 199 -2.39 8.79 5.77
C ALA A 199 -2.49 8.13 7.15
N ILE A 200 -3.50 7.29 7.34
CA ILE A 200 -3.66 6.45 8.52
C ILE A 200 -3.80 5.01 8.03
N TRP A 201 -3.09 4.06 8.67
CA TRP A 201 -3.23 2.65 8.30
C TRP A 201 -4.69 2.21 8.37
N TYR A 202 -5.12 1.45 7.35
CA TYR A 202 -6.48 0.94 7.24
C TYR A 202 -7.58 2.01 7.05
N GLN A 203 -7.21 3.25 6.69
CA GLN A 203 -8.17 4.29 6.30
C GLN A 203 -8.82 3.96 4.95
N ALA A 204 -10.14 4.12 4.84
CA ALA A 204 -10.81 3.93 3.55
C ALA A 204 -10.42 5.02 2.54
N ALA A 205 -10.08 4.60 1.32
CA ALA A 205 -9.93 5.48 0.18
C ALA A 205 -11.31 5.98 -0.30
N THR A 206 -11.38 7.28 -0.55
CA THR A 206 -12.56 8.02 -0.99
C THR A 206 -12.14 9.05 -2.03
N ALA A 207 -13.10 9.58 -2.79
CA ALA A 207 -12.82 10.65 -3.75
C ALA A 207 -12.18 11.91 -3.12
N HIS A 208 -12.36 12.13 -1.81
CA HIS A 208 -11.83 13.30 -1.12
C HIS A 208 -10.36 13.13 -0.70
N ASN A 209 -10.01 11.98 -0.12
CA ASN A 209 -8.70 11.76 0.50
C ASN A 209 -7.68 11.02 -0.39
N PHE A 210 -8.12 10.38 -1.48
CA PHE A 210 -7.29 9.48 -2.27
C PHE A 210 -6.33 10.25 -3.20
N ASP A 211 -5.05 9.90 -3.17
CA ASP A 211 -4.07 10.38 -4.13
C ASP A 211 -3.98 9.39 -5.30
N ALA A 212 -4.76 9.65 -6.34
CA ALA A 212 -4.81 8.79 -7.52
C ALA A 212 -3.50 8.78 -8.30
N ALA A 213 -2.77 9.90 -8.33
CA ALA A 213 -1.52 10.01 -9.09
C ALA A 213 -0.42 9.14 -8.50
N ARG A 214 -0.14 9.28 -7.20
CA ARG A 214 0.87 8.48 -6.51
C ARG A 214 0.45 7.02 -6.39
N THR A 215 -0.84 6.76 -6.14
CA THR A 215 -1.34 5.37 -6.06
C THR A 215 -1.25 4.67 -7.41
N TRP A 216 -1.62 5.35 -8.51
CA TRP A 216 -1.45 4.76 -9.84
C TRP A 216 0.01 4.53 -10.18
N ALA A 217 0.91 5.47 -9.85
CA ALA A 217 2.34 5.27 -10.03
C ALA A 217 2.86 4.04 -9.27
N LEU A 218 2.38 3.80 -8.05
CA LEU A 218 2.71 2.59 -7.28
C LEU A 218 2.21 1.32 -7.95
N VAL A 219 0.93 1.30 -8.35
CA VAL A 219 0.32 0.14 -9.02
C VAL A 219 1.04 -0.15 -10.33
N ARG A 220 1.32 0.88 -11.14
CA ARG A 220 2.08 0.77 -12.38
C ARG A 220 3.49 0.22 -12.12
N ALA A 221 4.22 0.79 -11.16
CA ALA A 221 5.56 0.32 -10.80
C ALA A 221 5.55 -1.15 -10.35
N LEU A 222 4.53 -1.60 -9.61
CA LEU A 222 4.41 -3.03 -9.26
C LEU A 222 4.21 -3.90 -10.50
N ILE A 223 3.31 -3.51 -11.41
CA ILE A 223 3.01 -4.25 -12.64
C ILE A 223 4.25 -4.35 -13.54
N GLU A 224 4.94 -3.22 -13.76
CA GLU A 224 6.13 -3.13 -14.62
C GLU A 224 7.36 -3.83 -14.01
N GLY A 225 7.30 -4.18 -12.72
CA GLY A 225 8.29 -5.07 -12.09
C GLY A 225 8.27 -6.49 -12.62
N GLY A 226 7.22 -6.87 -13.36
CA GLY A 226 7.16 -8.11 -14.14
C GLY A 226 6.87 -9.37 -13.32
N ASN A 227 6.58 -9.23 -12.02
CA ASN A 227 6.33 -10.38 -11.14
C ASN A 227 5.01 -10.28 -10.36
N VAL A 228 4.07 -9.45 -10.79
CA VAL A 228 2.70 -9.46 -10.24
C VAL A 228 1.89 -10.56 -10.92
N GLU A 229 1.20 -11.37 -10.14
CA GLU A 229 0.21 -12.34 -10.62
C GLU A 229 -1.18 -11.69 -10.72
N MET A 230 -1.56 -10.96 -9.68
CA MET A 230 -2.86 -10.29 -9.58
C MET A 230 -2.85 -9.24 -8.47
N ILE A 231 -3.74 -8.26 -8.58
CA ILE A 231 -3.95 -7.21 -7.57
C ILE A 231 -5.44 -7.17 -7.23
N PHE A 232 -5.81 -7.22 -5.96
CA PHE A 232 -7.19 -6.98 -5.53
C PHE A 232 -7.36 -5.56 -4.99
N ILE A 233 -8.28 -4.83 -5.63
CA ILE A 233 -8.65 -3.45 -5.30
C ILE A 233 -10.17 -3.40 -5.23
N ASP A 234 -10.75 -2.69 -4.25
CA ASP A 234 -12.20 -2.50 -4.24
C ASP A 234 -12.69 -1.74 -5.48
N VAL A 235 -13.86 -2.09 -6.01
CA VAL A 235 -14.38 -1.50 -7.26
C VAL A 235 -14.57 0.02 -7.15
N SER A 236 -14.86 0.54 -5.94
CA SER A 236 -14.96 1.99 -5.73
C SER A 236 -13.61 2.70 -5.92
N VAL A 237 -12.50 2.07 -5.52
CA VAL A 237 -11.15 2.63 -5.68
C VAL A 237 -10.64 2.41 -7.11
N GLN A 238 -10.99 1.28 -7.75
CA GLN A 238 -10.72 1.07 -9.18
C GLN A 238 -11.29 2.20 -10.04
N ARG A 239 -12.51 2.66 -9.74
CA ARG A 239 -13.13 3.79 -10.45
C ARG A 239 -12.36 5.10 -10.28
N LEU A 240 -11.80 5.37 -9.09
CA LEU A 240 -10.96 6.55 -8.86
C LEU A 240 -9.66 6.49 -9.68
N LEU A 241 -9.02 5.32 -9.72
CA LEU A 241 -7.84 5.09 -10.55
C LEU A 241 -8.16 5.23 -12.04
N GLN A 242 -9.24 4.61 -12.51
CA GLN A 242 -9.66 4.70 -13.92
C GLN A 242 -9.99 6.14 -14.34
N ALA A 243 -10.66 6.90 -13.47
CA ALA A 243 -10.95 8.31 -13.74
C ALA A 243 -9.67 9.14 -13.90
N TYR A 244 -8.66 8.91 -13.06
CA TYR A 244 -7.34 9.55 -13.20
C TYR A 244 -6.59 9.08 -14.45
N ILE A 245 -6.59 7.77 -14.74
CA ILE A 245 -5.92 7.23 -15.93
C ILE A 245 -6.51 7.82 -17.21
N ALA A 246 -7.82 8.06 -17.25
CA ALA A 246 -8.48 8.69 -18.39
C ALA A 246 -8.01 10.13 -18.66
N THR A 247 -7.45 10.82 -17.66
CA THR A 247 -6.88 12.17 -17.85
C THR A 247 -5.42 12.14 -18.32
N LEU A 248 -4.77 10.98 -18.33
CA LEU A 248 -3.38 10.85 -18.77
C LEU A 248 -3.25 10.87 -20.30
N PRO A 249 -2.10 11.30 -20.84
CA PRO A 249 -1.71 11.07 -22.23
C PRO A 249 -1.83 9.58 -22.61
N GLU A 250 -2.12 9.28 -23.87
CA GLU A 250 -2.39 7.91 -24.31
C GLU A 250 -1.20 6.98 -24.07
N GLU A 251 0.03 7.49 -24.22
CA GLU A 251 1.29 6.77 -24.05
C GLU A 251 1.56 6.41 -22.58
N GLU A 252 0.91 7.12 -21.65
CA GLU A 252 0.97 6.84 -20.22
C GLU A 252 -0.15 5.91 -19.75
N ARG A 253 -1.19 5.70 -20.54
CA ARG A 253 -2.25 4.75 -20.17
C ARG A 253 -1.69 3.32 -20.22
N PRO A 254 -2.22 2.40 -19.40
CA PRO A 254 -1.78 1.02 -19.46
C PRO A 254 -2.02 0.44 -20.86
N SER A 255 -1.00 -0.18 -21.46
CA SER A 255 -1.04 -0.75 -22.82
C SER A 255 -1.97 -1.95 -22.94
N GLU A 256 -2.26 -2.60 -21.81
CA GLU A 256 -3.22 -3.70 -21.71
C GLU A 256 -4.39 -3.31 -20.82
N GLU A 257 -5.52 -3.98 -21.02
CA GLU A 257 -6.69 -3.87 -20.16
C GLU A 257 -6.39 -4.52 -18.79
N VAL A 258 -5.78 -3.74 -17.90
CA VAL A 258 -5.38 -4.16 -16.54
C VAL A 258 -6.55 -4.16 -15.55
N PHE A 259 -7.61 -3.39 -15.82
CA PHE A 259 -8.82 -3.33 -15.00
C PHE A 259 -9.98 -4.09 -15.65
N PRO A 260 -10.94 -4.61 -14.87
CA PRO A 260 -12.04 -5.38 -15.41
C PRO A 260 -13.05 -4.49 -16.15
N SER A 261 -13.60 -5.02 -17.24
CA SER A 261 -14.68 -4.41 -18.03
C SER A 261 -15.88 -5.36 -18.15
N PRO A 262 -17.05 -4.91 -18.65
CA PRO A 262 -18.20 -5.78 -18.86
C PRO A 262 -17.91 -7.05 -19.68
N THR A 263 -16.98 -6.95 -20.63
CA THR A 263 -16.58 -8.03 -21.55
C THR A 263 -15.37 -8.83 -21.07
N LYS A 264 -14.53 -8.27 -20.18
CA LYS A 264 -13.33 -8.93 -19.66
C LYS A 264 -13.24 -8.82 -18.14
N ARG A 265 -13.50 -9.94 -17.45
CA ARG A 265 -13.41 -10.01 -15.96
C ARG A 265 -12.07 -10.56 -15.47
N ASP A 266 -11.43 -11.41 -16.25
CA ASP A 266 -10.12 -11.99 -15.91
C ASP A 266 -9.00 -11.02 -16.32
N THR A 267 -8.76 -10.04 -15.46
CA THR A 267 -7.75 -8.98 -15.64
C THR A 267 -6.77 -9.00 -14.47
N LEU A 268 -5.70 -8.22 -14.58
CA LEU A 268 -4.65 -8.19 -13.56
C LEU A 268 -5.17 -7.61 -12.23
N VAL A 269 -5.91 -6.49 -12.30
CA VAL A 269 -6.61 -5.88 -11.19
C VAL A 269 -8.00 -6.49 -11.08
N ARG A 270 -8.38 -6.96 -9.89
CA ARG A 270 -9.66 -7.65 -9.65
C ARG A 270 -10.38 -7.05 -8.47
N HIS A 271 -11.70 -7.10 -8.50
CA HIS A 271 -12.49 -6.69 -7.35
C HIS A 271 -12.42 -7.74 -6.24
N ALA A 272 -12.19 -7.29 -5.01
CA ALA A 272 -12.51 -8.04 -3.80
C ALA A 272 -13.05 -7.11 -2.71
N TRP A 273 -14.09 -7.56 -2.00
CA TRP A 273 -14.65 -6.86 -0.86
C TRP A 273 -13.62 -6.65 0.26
N GLY A 274 -13.69 -5.52 0.95
CA GLY A 274 -12.78 -5.17 2.06
C GLY A 274 -11.50 -4.43 1.64
N HIS A 275 -11.22 -4.33 0.35
CA HIS A 275 -9.98 -3.72 -0.18
C HIS A 275 -10.15 -2.22 -0.48
N ARG A 276 -10.98 -1.54 0.33
CA ARG A 276 -11.13 -0.07 0.28
C ARG A 276 -10.04 0.64 1.08
N THR A 277 -9.36 -0.07 1.97
CA THR A 277 -8.39 0.50 2.92
C THR A 277 -6.94 0.18 2.57
N HIS A 278 -6.75 -0.83 1.73
CA HIS A 278 -5.48 -1.31 1.18
C HIS A 278 -5.82 -2.08 -0.11
N PHE A 279 -4.81 -2.36 -0.92
CA PHE A 279 -4.89 -3.32 -2.01
C PHE A 279 -4.02 -4.54 -1.70
N HIS A 280 -4.46 -5.70 -2.17
CA HIS A 280 -3.73 -6.95 -1.99
C HIS A 280 -2.99 -7.29 -3.27
N VAL A 281 -1.69 -7.54 -3.19
CA VAL A 281 -0.89 -7.97 -4.33
C VAL A 281 -0.48 -9.41 -4.13
N ARG A 282 -0.71 -10.25 -5.14
CA ARG A 282 -0.05 -11.55 -5.25
C ARG A 282 1.06 -11.47 -6.27
N PHE A 283 2.21 -12.03 -5.92
CA PHE A 283 3.41 -12.05 -6.73
C PHE A 283 3.71 -13.45 -7.26
N LYS A 284 4.43 -13.50 -8.38
CA LYS A 284 5.08 -14.68 -8.94
C LYS A 284 6.53 -14.70 -8.47
N ASP A 285 6.94 -15.84 -7.92
CA ASP A 285 8.34 -16.13 -7.66
C ASP A 285 8.65 -17.58 -8.03
N PRO A 286 8.81 -17.89 -9.34
CA PRO A 286 9.00 -19.25 -9.82
C PRO A 286 10.22 -19.95 -9.20
N ALA A 287 11.30 -19.20 -8.98
CA ALA A 287 12.52 -19.72 -8.35
C ALA A 287 12.27 -20.14 -6.89
N ALA A 288 11.63 -19.27 -6.09
CA ALA A 288 11.30 -19.61 -4.70
C ALA A 288 10.28 -20.76 -4.61
N VAL A 289 9.33 -20.85 -5.55
CA VAL A 289 8.37 -21.95 -5.62
C VAL A 289 9.06 -23.27 -6.01
N ALA A 290 9.95 -23.26 -7.00
CA ALA A 290 10.70 -24.44 -7.42
C ALA A 290 11.60 -24.97 -6.30
N LEU A 291 12.29 -24.07 -5.58
CA LEU A 291 13.07 -24.43 -4.40
C LEU A 291 12.17 -25.03 -3.29
N GLY A 292 11.01 -24.42 -3.03
CA GLY A 292 10.06 -24.89 -2.02
C GLY A 292 9.50 -26.28 -2.33
N GLN A 293 9.22 -26.57 -3.61
CA GLN A 293 8.81 -27.90 -4.05
C GLN A 293 9.89 -28.96 -3.80
N ARG A 294 11.15 -28.65 -4.10
CA ARG A 294 12.28 -29.57 -3.84
C ARG A 294 12.51 -29.77 -2.34
N LEU A 295 12.47 -28.70 -1.54
CA LEU A 295 12.60 -28.75 -0.08
C LEU A 295 11.52 -29.63 0.56
N ALA A 296 10.26 -29.52 0.12
CA ALA A 296 9.18 -30.39 0.59
C ALA A 296 9.36 -31.87 0.21
N GLY A 297 10.17 -32.15 -0.81
CA GLY A 297 10.58 -33.49 -1.22
C GLY A 297 11.62 -34.11 -0.29
N VAL A 298 12.60 -33.32 0.14
CA VAL A 298 13.76 -33.80 0.93
C VAL A 298 13.63 -33.62 2.44
N LEU A 299 12.73 -32.74 2.89
CA LEU A 299 12.43 -32.52 4.30
C LEU A 299 10.93 -32.76 4.56
N PRO A 300 10.52 -34.00 4.92
CA PRO A 300 9.13 -34.31 5.22
C PRO A 300 8.54 -33.49 6.36
N SER A 301 9.37 -32.97 7.28
CA SER A 301 8.96 -32.03 8.34
C SER A 301 8.48 -30.68 7.81
N LEU A 302 8.93 -30.29 6.60
CA LEU A 302 8.46 -29.09 5.89
C LEU A 302 7.25 -29.38 5.01
N ARG A 303 6.81 -30.64 4.89
CA ARG A 303 5.52 -30.92 4.28
C ARG A 303 4.45 -30.35 5.18
N LEU A 304 3.68 -29.42 4.61
CA LEU A 304 2.43 -28.95 5.18
C LEU A 304 1.65 -30.14 5.73
N LEU A 305 1.25 -30.07 7.01
CA LEU A 305 0.39 -31.07 7.62
C LEU A 305 -0.78 -31.32 6.66
N ARG A 306 -0.81 -32.52 6.07
CA ARG A 306 -1.91 -33.01 5.25
C ARG A 306 -3.19 -32.81 6.08
N PRO A 307 -4.29 -32.28 5.52
CA PRO A 307 -5.50 -32.04 6.30
C PRO A 307 -5.90 -33.32 7.04
N ARG A 308 -6.02 -33.26 8.37
CA ARG A 308 -6.73 -34.30 9.11
C ARG A 308 -8.19 -34.25 8.67
N GLY A 309 -8.59 -35.19 7.80
CA GLY A 309 -9.97 -35.51 7.50
C GLY A 309 -10.64 -34.65 6.41
N GLY A 310 -10.59 -35.12 5.17
CA GLY A 310 -11.79 -35.04 4.34
C GLY A 310 -12.84 -36.02 4.89
N PRO A 311 -14.15 -35.79 4.64
CA PRO A 311 -15.19 -36.67 5.16
C PRO A 311 -14.89 -38.11 4.74
N ARG A 312 -14.82 -39.01 5.72
CA ARG A 312 -14.78 -40.45 5.46
C ARG A 312 -15.98 -40.75 4.56
N ARG A 313 -15.73 -41.22 3.33
CA ARG A 313 -16.77 -41.91 2.56
C ARG A 313 -17.22 -43.07 3.44
N SER A 314 -18.41 -42.98 4.01
CA SER A 314 -19.03 -44.11 4.71
C SER A 314 -19.17 -45.26 3.71
N PRO A 315 -18.67 -46.46 4.02
CA PRO A 315 -19.00 -47.63 3.25
C PRO A 315 -20.44 -48.04 3.59
N HIS A 316 -21.28 -48.06 2.55
CA HIS A 316 -22.58 -48.72 2.44
C HIS A 316 -23.75 -48.26 3.32
N ARG A 317 -24.87 -47.97 2.65
CA ARG A 317 -26.14 -48.70 2.86
C ARG A 317 -26.93 -48.73 1.54
N ARG A 318 -27.17 -49.97 1.09
CA ARG A 318 -28.19 -50.55 0.19
C ARG A 318 -28.84 -49.65 -0.86
#